data_AF-A0A5Q4G0C5-F1
#
_entry.id   AF-A0A5Q4G0C5-F1
#
_cell.length_a   1.000
_cell.length_b   1.000
_cell.length_c   1.000
_cell.angle_alpha   90.00
_cell.angle_beta   90.00
_cell.angle_gamma   90.00
#
_symmetry.space_group_name_H-M   'P 1'
#
loop_
_entity.id
_entity.type
_entity.pdbx_description
1 polymer ?
#
loop_
_entity_poly.entity_id
_entity_poly.type
_entity_poly.pdbx_seq_one_letter_code
_entity_poly.pdbx_strand_id
1 'polypeptide(L)'
;MGFSDRLRSWFKGEAKRSSPGKSSDQSSRSSTKELEEFVRSRIGVEAFLEPKTAIYSTTLLLVADDGEYLRRPVKDRDQAGEFCGKINIPLYDAAKVGYPKRMRDYDQGNRPRKVDLSELPPWPGDDDGPPDGPSDGPPPPPARD
;
A
#
# COMPACT_ATOMS: atom_id res chain seq x y z
N MET A 1 23.95 12.46 -10.28
CA MET A 1 24.63 12.62 -8.97
C MET A 1 24.09 11.57 -8.01
N GLY A 2 24.95 10.70 -7.47
CA GLY A 2 24.59 9.39 -6.93
C GLY A 2 23.97 9.39 -5.53
N PHE A 3 23.07 8.43 -5.30
CA PHE A 3 22.33 8.17 -4.05
C PHE A 3 23.21 7.56 -2.92
N SER A 4 24.50 7.38 -3.15
CA SER A 4 25.46 6.70 -2.26
C SER A 4 26.19 7.61 -1.27
N ASP A 5 26.22 8.93 -1.48
CA ASP A 5 27.00 9.86 -0.63
C ASP A 5 26.28 10.31 0.65
N ARG A 6 24.98 10.01 0.79
CA ARG A 6 24.21 10.37 1.99
C ARG A 6 24.23 9.32 3.11
N LEU A 7 24.79 8.12 2.86
CA LEU A 7 24.87 7.05 3.86
C LEU A 7 26.03 7.22 4.87
N ARG A 8 27.08 7.99 4.57
CA ARG A 8 28.25 8.11 5.47
C ARG A 8 28.14 9.21 6.53
N SER A 9 27.24 10.18 6.37
CA SER A 9 27.08 11.27 7.35
C SER A 9 26.23 10.89 8.58
N TRP A 10 25.59 9.71 8.57
CA TRP A 10 24.66 9.28 9.63
C TRP A 10 25.37 8.67 10.87
N PHE A 11 26.63 8.26 10.76
CA PHE A 11 27.35 7.61 11.86
C PHE A 11 28.05 8.57 12.86
N LYS A 12 27.79 9.88 12.81
CA LYS A 12 28.42 10.82 13.75
C LYS A 12 27.41 11.82 14.30
N GLY A 13 26.68 11.39 15.32
CA GLY A 13 25.73 12.21 16.07
C GLY A 13 25.81 11.92 17.57
N GLU A 14 26.50 12.81 18.27
CA GLU A 14 26.73 12.83 19.71
C GLU A 14 25.41 12.90 20.52
N ALA A 15 25.29 12.05 21.55
CA ALA A 15 24.08 11.91 22.35
C ALA A 15 23.87 13.11 23.30
N LYS A 16 22.85 13.93 23.03
CA LYS A 16 22.32 14.91 24.00
C LYS A 16 20.94 14.48 24.51
N ARG A 17 20.88 14.13 25.79
CA ARG A 17 19.67 13.74 26.55
C ARG A 17 18.61 14.84 26.47
N SER A 18 17.38 14.47 26.08
CA SER A 18 16.25 15.40 25.95
C SER A 18 15.02 14.93 26.73
N SER A 19 14.37 15.89 27.38
CA SER A 19 13.23 15.79 28.32
C SER A 19 11.95 15.15 27.73
N PRO A 20 11.10 14.44 28.51
CA PRO A 20 10.24 13.37 27.98
C PRO A 20 8.85 13.79 27.43
N GLY A 21 8.55 15.08 27.24
CA GLY A 21 7.17 15.51 26.92
C GLY A 21 6.90 16.06 25.51
N LYS A 22 7.87 16.74 24.88
CA LYS A 22 7.65 17.47 23.60
C LYS A 22 8.19 16.74 22.37
N SER A 23 9.15 15.84 22.55
CA SER A 23 9.84 15.16 21.44
C SER A 23 8.98 14.09 20.77
N SER A 24 8.20 13.32 21.55
CA SER A 24 7.35 12.25 21.03
C SER A 24 6.22 12.76 20.16
N ASP A 25 5.58 13.86 20.57
CA ASP A 25 4.45 14.48 19.85
C ASP A 25 4.90 15.27 18.60
N GLN A 26 6.13 15.76 18.57
CA GLN A 26 6.72 16.29 17.34
C GLN A 26 7.14 15.17 16.39
N SER A 27 7.72 14.09 16.92
CA SER A 27 8.09 12.92 16.12
C SER A 27 6.87 12.24 15.51
N SER A 28 5.76 12.12 16.23
CA SER A 28 4.53 11.51 15.72
C SER A 28 3.90 12.36 14.60
N ARG A 29 3.90 13.70 14.73
CA ARG A 29 3.46 14.60 13.67
C ARG A 29 4.34 14.52 12.43
N SER A 30 5.66 14.49 12.60
CA SER A 30 6.62 14.31 11.50
C SER A 30 6.40 12.97 10.79
N SER A 31 6.26 11.88 11.56
CA SER A 31 5.93 10.55 11.04
C SER A 31 4.65 10.56 10.20
N THR A 32 3.60 11.21 10.70
CA THR A 32 2.32 11.29 9.99
C THR A 32 2.45 12.04 8.68
N LYS A 33 3.20 13.16 8.65
CA LYS A 33 3.45 13.92 7.41
C LYS A 33 4.16 13.08 6.34
N GLU A 34 5.16 12.29 6.73
CA GLU A 34 5.88 11.43 5.78
C GLU A 34 4.99 10.29 5.27
N LEU A 35 4.11 9.74 6.13
CA LEU A 35 3.10 8.77 5.71
C LEU A 35 2.12 9.39 4.71
N GLU A 36 1.63 10.62 4.93
CA GLU A 36 0.77 11.34 3.98
C GLU A 36 1.48 11.56 2.64
N GLU A 37 2.73 12.02 2.67
CA GLU A 37 3.51 12.27 1.46
C GLU A 37 3.73 10.99 0.66
N PHE A 38 3.98 9.87 1.33
CA PHE A 38 4.08 8.56 0.69
C PHE A 38 2.78 8.18 -0.01
N VAL A 39 1.63 8.26 0.67
CA VAL A 39 0.33 7.92 0.06
C VAL A 39 0.02 8.83 -1.13
N ARG A 40 0.34 10.12 -1.05
CA ARG A 40 0.06 11.07 -2.15
C ARG A 40 0.85 10.82 -3.43
N SER A 41 2.00 10.16 -3.33
CA SER A 41 2.95 10.02 -4.44
C SER A 41 3.01 8.60 -5.00
N ARG A 42 2.28 7.65 -4.42
CA ARG A 42 2.20 6.25 -4.83
C ARG A 42 0.75 5.85 -5.09
N ILE A 43 0.55 4.78 -5.86
CA ILE A 43 -0.77 4.22 -6.15
C ILE A 43 -0.94 2.89 -5.42
N GLY A 44 -2.19 2.47 -5.22
CA GLY A 44 -2.49 1.15 -4.62
C GLY A 44 -1.86 0.93 -3.24
N VAL A 45 -1.80 2.00 -2.43
CA VAL A 45 -1.17 1.94 -1.10
C VAL A 45 -2.09 1.23 -0.11
N GLU A 46 -1.54 0.26 0.59
CA GLU A 46 -2.21 -0.44 1.69
C GLU A 46 -1.40 -0.27 2.98
N ALA A 47 -2.09 -0.21 4.12
CA ALA A 47 -1.48 -0.07 5.43
C ALA A 47 -1.51 -1.37 6.22
N PHE A 48 -0.42 -1.65 6.93
CA PHE A 48 -0.23 -2.80 7.80
C PHE A 48 0.21 -2.30 9.17
N LEU A 49 -0.61 -2.58 10.19
CA LEU A 49 -0.28 -2.26 11.57
C LEU A 49 0.62 -3.34 12.14
N GLU A 50 1.81 -2.94 12.55
CA GLU A 50 2.74 -3.80 13.27
C GLU A 50 2.52 -3.62 14.77
N PRO A 51 2.36 -4.72 15.54
CA PRO A 51 2.17 -4.63 16.97
C PRO A 51 3.42 -4.07 17.64
N LYS A 52 3.22 -3.43 18.79
CA LYS A 52 4.33 -3.06 19.67
C LYS A 52 5.09 -4.33 20.08
N THR A 53 6.41 -4.28 19.97
CA THR A 53 7.33 -5.31 20.45
C THR A 53 8.14 -4.79 21.64
N ALA A 54 9.05 -5.61 22.17
CA ALA A 54 9.95 -5.19 23.25
C ALA A 54 10.90 -4.05 22.81
N ILE A 55 11.27 -4.00 21.52
CA ILE A 55 12.26 -3.06 20.98
C ILE A 55 11.59 -1.93 20.19
N TYR A 56 10.48 -2.22 19.50
CA TYR A 56 9.83 -1.28 18.60
C TYR A 56 8.44 -0.89 19.11
N SER A 57 8.10 0.39 18.97
CA SER A 57 6.74 0.88 19.17
C SER A 57 5.79 0.31 18.11
N THR A 58 4.49 0.47 18.35
CA THR A 58 3.48 0.29 17.29
C THR A 58 3.89 1.07 16.05
N THR A 59 3.83 0.44 14.88
CA THR A 59 4.35 1.00 13.64
C THR A 59 3.32 0.81 12.53
N LEU A 60 3.18 1.83 11.69
CA LEU A 60 2.42 1.75 10.46
C LEU A 60 3.39 1.49 9.30
N LEU A 61 3.17 0.38 8.61
CA LEU A 61 3.85 0.01 7.38
C LEU A 61 2.92 0.30 6.20
N LEU A 62 3.30 1.22 5.33
CA LEU A 62 2.61 1.47 4.06
C LEU A 62 3.33 0.72 2.94
N VAL A 63 2.57 0.07 2.05
CA VAL A 63 3.10 -0.67 0.91
C VAL A 63 2.35 -0.25 -0.37
N ALA A 64 3.08 0.26 -1.36
CA ALA A 64 2.58 0.67 -2.67
C ALA A 64 2.42 -0.52 -3.63
N ASP A 65 1.68 -0.34 -4.73
CA ASP A 65 1.35 -1.38 -5.73
C ASP A 65 2.56 -2.19 -6.21
N ASP A 66 3.69 -1.50 -6.42
CA ASP A 66 4.96 -2.09 -6.87
C ASP A 66 5.79 -2.73 -5.76
N GLY A 67 5.34 -2.62 -4.51
CA GLY A 67 6.02 -3.14 -3.33
C GLY A 67 6.94 -2.15 -2.62
N GLU A 68 7.12 -0.91 -3.11
CA GLU A 68 7.81 0.13 -2.34
C GLU A 68 7.10 0.33 -0.99
N TYR A 69 7.86 0.56 0.09
CA TYR A 69 7.28 0.70 1.41
C TYR A 69 7.91 1.80 2.27
N LEU A 70 7.12 2.30 3.21
CA LEU A 70 7.54 3.23 4.25
C LEU A 70 7.06 2.72 5.62
N ARG A 71 7.96 2.73 6.61
CA ARG A 71 7.68 2.36 8.00
C ARG A 71 7.84 3.56 8.92
N ARG A 72 6.79 3.88 9.69
CA ARG A 72 6.85 4.96 10.69
C ARG A 72 6.14 4.60 11.99
N PRO A 73 6.72 4.97 13.15
CA PRO A 73 6.09 4.73 14.43
C PRO A 73 4.81 5.55 14.55
N VAL A 74 3.79 4.93 15.13
CA VAL A 74 2.52 5.54 15.49
C VAL A 74 2.26 5.31 16.98
N LYS A 75 1.45 6.16 17.59
CA LYS A 75 1.16 6.12 19.02
C LYS A 75 0.47 4.81 19.41
N ASP A 76 -0.60 4.47 18.69
CA ASP A 76 -1.51 3.36 18.98
C ASP A 76 -2.31 2.96 17.73
N ARG A 77 -3.14 1.92 17.86
CA ARG A 77 -4.00 1.42 16.79
C ARG A 77 -5.04 2.45 16.35
N ASP A 78 -5.54 3.25 17.29
CA ASP A 78 -6.58 4.24 17.02
C ASP A 78 -6.06 5.37 16.13
N GLN A 79 -4.86 5.89 16.42
CA GLN A 79 -4.20 6.85 15.54
C GLN A 79 -3.97 6.29 14.13
N ALA A 80 -3.56 5.02 14.01
CA ALA A 80 -3.40 4.38 12.72
C ALA A 80 -4.74 4.25 11.96
N GLY A 81 -5.81 3.86 12.66
CA GLY A 81 -7.16 3.75 12.10
C GLY A 81 -7.70 5.10 11.64
N GLU A 82 -7.55 6.15 12.45
CA GLU A 82 -7.92 7.51 12.07
C GLU A 82 -7.16 8.01 10.85
N PHE A 83 -5.85 7.78 10.80
CA PHE A 83 -5.02 8.15 9.66
C PHE A 83 -5.50 7.45 8.38
N CYS A 84 -5.65 6.13 8.42
CA CYS A 84 -6.06 5.35 7.25
C CYS A 84 -7.48 5.70 6.81
N GLY A 85 -8.39 5.95 7.76
CA GLY A 85 -9.76 6.39 7.48
C GLY A 85 -9.82 7.77 6.83
N LYS A 86 -9.00 8.73 7.27
CA LYS A 86 -8.92 10.08 6.67
C LYS A 86 -8.45 10.07 5.22
N ILE A 87 -7.55 9.16 4.86
CA ILE A 87 -6.95 9.05 3.52
C ILE A 87 -7.62 7.94 2.68
N ASN A 88 -8.56 7.21 3.27
CA ASN A 88 -9.33 6.14 2.64
C ASN A 88 -8.46 5.02 2.05
N ILE A 89 -7.50 4.52 2.84
CA ILE A 89 -6.69 3.34 2.50
C ILE A 89 -7.02 2.16 3.43
N PRO A 90 -6.92 0.91 2.96
CA PRO A 90 -7.19 -0.25 3.80
C PRO A 90 -6.10 -0.41 4.88
N LEU A 91 -6.52 -0.82 6.08
CA LEU A 91 -5.64 -1.09 7.23
C LEU A 91 -5.79 -2.54 7.68
N TYR A 92 -4.70 -3.30 7.57
CA TYR A 92 -4.61 -4.69 8.00
C TYR A 92 -3.77 -4.85 9.26
N ASP A 93 -3.98 -5.96 9.96
CA ASP A 93 -3.15 -6.37 11.09
C ASP A 93 -2.03 -7.28 10.59
N ALA A 94 -0.79 -6.80 10.60
CA ALA A 94 0.35 -7.51 10.02
C ALA A 94 0.60 -8.87 10.70
N ALA A 95 0.29 -8.99 11.99
CA ALA A 95 0.44 -10.25 12.73
C ALA A 95 -0.58 -11.31 12.29
N LYS A 96 -1.69 -10.89 11.67
CA LYS A 96 -2.74 -11.80 11.18
C LYS A 96 -2.55 -12.16 9.71
N VAL A 97 -2.26 -11.17 8.87
CA VAL A 97 -2.20 -11.38 7.40
C VAL A 97 -0.78 -11.61 6.88
N GLY A 98 0.24 -11.33 7.68
CA GLY A 98 1.63 -11.34 7.26
C GLY A 98 2.00 -10.13 6.40
N TYR A 99 3.21 -10.16 5.82
CA TYR A 99 3.68 -9.12 4.92
C TYR A 99 3.36 -9.45 3.45
N PRO A 100 2.98 -8.46 2.62
CA PRO A 100 2.68 -8.69 1.22
C PRO A 100 3.86 -9.28 0.45
N LYS A 101 3.57 -10.19 -0.49
CA LYS A 101 4.58 -10.75 -1.40
C LYS A 101 5.31 -9.65 -2.19
N ARG A 102 4.58 -8.63 -2.68
CA ARG A 102 5.15 -7.49 -3.42
C ARG A 102 6.26 -6.76 -2.67
N MET A 103 6.18 -6.68 -1.34
CA MET A 103 7.23 -6.08 -0.52
C MET A 103 8.54 -6.90 -0.60
N ARG A 104 8.44 -8.23 -0.53
CA ARG A 104 9.58 -9.13 -0.67
C ARG A 104 10.17 -9.10 -2.08
N ASP A 105 9.30 -9.04 -3.09
CA ASP A 105 9.73 -8.94 -4.49
C ASP A 105 10.48 -7.62 -4.72
N TYR A 106 10.00 -6.51 -4.15
CA TYR A 106 10.67 -5.21 -4.19
C TYR A 106 12.06 -5.24 -3.56
N ASP A 107 12.22 -5.85 -2.39
CA ASP A 107 13.53 -6.04 -1.74
C ASP A 107 14.50 -6.88 -2.60
N GLN A 108 13.97 -7.80 -3.42
CA GLN A 108 14.74 -8.61 -4.38
C GLN A 108 15.00 -7.89 -5.72
N GLY A 109 14.53 -6.65 -5.86
CA GLY A 109 14.63 -5.88 -7.11
C GLY A 109 13.66 -6.34 -8.21
N ASN A 110 12.74 -7.25 -7.90
CA ASN A 110 11.71 -7.72 -8.82
C ASN A 110 10.48 -6.82 -8.70
N ARG A 111 10.37 -5.84 -9.60
CA ARG A 111 9.22 -4.93 -9.63
C ARG A 111 8.21 -5.41 -10.65
N PRO A 112 6.90 -5.40 -10.33
CA PRO A 112 5.89 -5.74 -11.32
C PRO A 112 6.01 -4.79 -12.51
N ARG A 113 5.98 -5.36 -13.72
CA ARG A 113 5.90 -4.57 -14.94
C ARG A 113 4.57 -3.83 -14.95
N LYS A 114 4.62 -2.53 -15.24
CA LYS A 114 3.41 -1.76 -15.56
C LYS A 114 2.95 -2.17 -16.94
N VAL A 115 1.73 -2.69 -17.02
CA VAL A 115 1.06 -3.01 -18.27
C VAL A 115 0.33 -1.75 -18.72
N ASP A 116 0.57 -1.32 -19.95
CA ASP A 116 -0.18 -0.21 -20.53
C ASP A 116 -1.57 -0.70 -20.98
N LEU A 117 -2.59 0.14 -20.85
CA LEU A 117 -3.95 -0.23 -21.24
C LEU A 117 -4.05 -0.58 -22.73
N SER A 118 -3.21 0.00 -23.59
CA SER A 118 -3.14 -0.33 -25.01
C SER A 118 -2.51 -1.70 -25.31
N GLU A 119 -1.77 -2.27 -24.35
CA GLU A 119 -1.23 -3.64 -24.46
C GLU A 119 -2.24 -4.71 -24.06
N LEU A 120 -3.33 -4.31 -23.37
CA LEU A 120 -4.39 -5.24 -23.00
C LEU A 120 -5.25 -5.56 -24.23
N PRO A 121 -5.71 -6.81 -24.38
CA PRO A 121 -6.72 -7.13 -25.38
C PRO A 121 -7.99 -6.30 -25.10
N PRO A 122 -8.78 -5.96 -26.14
CA PRO A 122 -10.06 -5.31 -25.94
C PRO A 122 -10.92 -6.13 -24.98
N TRP A 123 -11.71 -5.46 -24.13
CA TRP A 123 -12.65 -6.18 -23.29
C TRP A 123 -13.63 -6.93 -24.21
N PRO A 124 -14.02 -8.18 -23.91
CA PRO A 124 -14.91 -8.97 -24.76
C PRO A 124 -16.31 -8.36 -25.04
N GLY A 125 -16.61 -7.19 -24.48
CA GLY A 125 -17.84 -6.44 -24.71
C GLY A 125 -17.62 -5.02 -25.24
N ASP A 126 -16.38 -4.62 -25.56
CA ASP A 126 -16.07 -3.35 -26.24
C ASP A 126 -16.25 -3.46 -27.77
N ASP A 127 -16.58 -4.66 -28.26
CA ASP A 127 -17.02 -4.85 -29.64
C ASP A 127 -18.39 -4.16 -29.82
N ASP A 128 -18.40 -2.93 -30.36
CA ASP A 128 -19.54 -2.34 -31.08
C ASP A 128 -19.84 -3.10 -32.40
N GLY A 129 -19.39 -4.35 -32.52
CA GLY A 129 -19.73 -5.24 -33.62
C GLY A 129 -21.20 -5.66 -33.47
N PRO A 130 -21.93 -5.86 -34.58
CA PRO A 130 -23.26 -6.45 -34.51
C PRO A 130 -23.15 -7.78 -33.74
N PRO A 131 -24.18 -8.18 -32.95
CA PRO A 131 -24.14 -9.47 -32.27
C PRO A 131 -23.96 -10.57 -33.32
N ASP A 132 -22.76 -11.10 -33.44
CA ASP A 132 -22.46 -12.22 -34.31
C ASP A 132 -23.00 -13.50 -33.65
N GLY A 133 -24.29 -13.75 -33.87
CA GLY A 133 -24.90 -15.03 -33.55
C GLY A 133 -26.43 -14.99 -33.59
N PRO A 134 -27.10 -15.97 -34.24
CA PRO A 134 -28.54 -16.12 -34.08
C PRO A 134 -28.85 -16.39 -32.61
N SER A 135 -29.82 -15.66 -32.08
CA SER A 135 -30.42 -16.02 -30.80
C SER A 135 -31.07 -17.39 -30.94
N ASP A 136 -30.41 -18.44 -30.46
CA ASP A 136 -31.08 -19.71 -30.17
C ASP A 136 -32.01 -19.45 -28.97
N GLY A 137 -33.20 -18.91 -29.28
CA GLY A 137 -34.30 -18.89 -28.36
C GLY A 137 -34.65 -20.33 -27.95
N PRO A 138 -35.21 -20.54 -26.75
CA PRO A 138 -35.61 -21.88 -26.33
C PRO A 138 -36.55 -22.50 -27.39
N PRO A 139 -36.41 -23.80 -27.70
CA PRO A 139 -37.26 -24.45 -28.68
C PRO A 139 -38.74 -24.28 -28.30
N PRO A 140 -39.65 -24.14 -29.29
CA PRO A 140 -41.07 -23.99 -29.01
C PRO A 140 -41.57 -25.19 -28.18
N PRO A 141 -42.49 -25.00 -27.22
CA PRO A 141 -43.04 -26.10 -26.44
C PRO A 141 -43.71 -27.12 -27.38
N PRO A 142 -43.66 -28.42 -27.05
CA PRO A 142 -44.29 -29.45 -27.88
C PRO A 142 -45.79 -29.18 -28.01
N ALA A 143 -46.33 -29.44 -29.21
CA ALA A 143 -47.76 -29.37 -29.46
C ALA A 143 -48.50 -30.37 -28.54
N ARG A 144 -49.61 -29.91 -27.95
CA ARG A 144 -50.49 -30.75 -27.14
C ARG A 144 -51.46 -31.47 -28.08
N ASP A 145 -51.50 -32.79 -28.03
CA ASP A 145 -52.63 -33.63 -28.47
C ASP A 145 -53.76 -33.59 -27.43
#